data_AF-A0AAD6C829-F1
#
_entry.id   AF-A0AAD6C829-F1
#
_cell.length_a   1.000
_cell.length_b   1.000
_cell.length_c   1.000
_cell.angle_alpha   90.00
_cell.angle_beta   90.00
_cell.angle_gamma   90.00
#
_symmetry.space_group_name_H-M   'P 1'
#
loop_
_entity.id
_entity.type
_entity.pdbx_description
1 polymer ?
#
loop_
_entity_poly.entity_id
_entity_poly.type
_entity_poly.pdbx_seq_one_letter_code
_entity_poly.pdbx_strand_id
1 'polypeptide(L)'
;MSAILSADDLNDFISPGVACIKPVESLPQKNTKDSENPYEVTTEDKVQPENLPPAQISLTDCLACSGCVTSAEAVLISLQSHAEVLNTLDAYPEIPLAQEQHGTTLADTENSGEGKIFIASVSPQVRAGLAATYGLSEKEAGYMIDQFLRGPQGLRSGGKHGSGFTWVVDTNVMREAVLVLTADEVSESIAEGAPAADQPELALPKRPILSSACPGWICYAEKTHPFVLPHLSRLKSPQALSGTFLKSVLSKSLGVSPSRIWHLAIMPCFDKKLEASREELTDVSWQPANAQNGSEVHQPVRDVDCVITTRELLSLAASRGLFLPSLPLRPLSHIHTPPLPVKALDSFISSKTSSADQSLETGTSGGYLYHVLKTFQARNPGSEILANRGRNADVVEYVLNSQDGQPILKAARYYGFRNIQNLVRKLKPARSSRMPGAKLVQAGRRQPVSRNAMSGGSGPDYAYVEVMACPGGCTNGGGQMRVEDAREAAGQTPVGTLEDGVASKPSPHEQRAWLARVDEAYFSMESDTESDSTDEPHKLSMSEKDARVHEALRCWSDYMGTPLSKLVYTTYRKVESDVGKDQTSANDTTKVVELAGKIGGGW
;
A
#
# COMPACT_ATOMS: atom_id res chain seq x y z
N MET A 1 40.63 -25.17 17.39
CA MET A 1 39.92 -25.91 18.45
C MET A 1 38.45 -25.68 18.28
N SER A 2 37.74 -26.77 18.01
CA SER A 2 36.34 -26.90 17.69
C SER A 2 35.44 -26.34 18.79
N ALA A 3 34.60 -25.37 18.44
CA ALA A 3 33.45 -25.00 19.25
C ALA A 3 32.37 -26.05 19.00
N ILE A 4 32.14 -26.90 20.01
CA ILE A 4 31.07 -27.89 20.02
C ILE A 4 29.74 -27.13 19.99
N LEU A 5 29.07 -27.17 18.83
CA LEU A 5 27.68 -26.77 18.66
C LEU A 5 26.80 -27.66 19.55
N SER A 6 25.90 -27.03 20.30
CA SER A 6 24.90 -27.72 21.11
C SER A 6 23.95 -28.50 20.18
N ALA A 7 23.54 -29.70 20.59
CA ALA A 7 22.60 -30.54 19.83
C ALA A 7 21.23 -29.89 19.61
N ASP A 8 20.91 -28.82 20.35
CA ASP A 8 19.70 -28.00 20.14
C ASP A 8 19.81 -27.00 18.97
N ASP A 9 21.02 -26.75 18.44
CA ASP A 9 21.23 -25.96 17.20
C ASP A 9 21.03 -26.81 15.93
N LEU A 10 20.71 -28.10 16.07
CA LEU A 10 20.74 -29.07 14.98
C LEU A 10 19.41 -29.78 14.68
N ASN A 11 18.28 -29.36 15.27
CA ASN A 11 17.02 -30.07 15.02
C ASN A 11 15.72 -29.25 14.93
N ASP A 12 15.76 -27.93 14.79
CA ASP A 12 14.54 -27.14 14.51
C ASP A 12 14.85 -25.97 13.57
N PHE A 13 14.89 -26.27 12.27
CA PHE A 13 14.44 -25.43 11.16
C PHE A 13 14.96 -26.04 9.86
N ILE A 14 14.05 -26.46 8.98
CA ILE A 14 14.37 -26.48 7.55
C ILE A 14 14.70 -25.02 7.22
N SER A 15 15.98 -24.73 7.01
CA SER A 15 16.44 -23.44 6.53
C SER A 15 15.59 -23.03 5.33
N PRO A 16 15.13 -21.77 5.18
CA PRO A 16 14.72 -21.31 3.87
C PRO A 16 15.95 -21.50 3.00
N GLY A 17 15.85 -22.43 2.04
CA GLY A 17 16.98 -22.87 1.26
C GLY A 17 17.76 -21.66 0.75
N VAL A 18 19.08 -21.75 0.84
CA VAL A 18 20.03 -20.85 0.18
C VAL A 18 19.94 -21.07 -1.33
N ALA A 19 18.75 -20.90 -1.89
CA ALA A 19 18.42 -20.85 -3.31
C ALA A 19 18.23 -19.38 -3.75
N CYS A 20 18.80 -18.44 -3.00
CA CYS A 20 19.21 -17.17 -3.58
C CYS A 20 20.30 -17.48 -4.61
N ILE A 21 19.96 -17.24 -5.89
CA ILE A 21 20.83 -17.33 -7.08
C ILE A 21 20.91 -18.75 -7.69
N LYS A 22 19.78 -19.26 -8.17
CA LYS A 22 19.68 -19.93 -9.49
C LYS A 22 18.21 -19.95 -9.91
N PRO A 23 17.84 -19.49 -11.14
CA PRO A 23 16.49 -19.65 -11.62
C PRO A 23 16.17 -21.15 -11.66
N VAL A 24 14.99 -21.52 -11.18
CA VAL A 24 14.45 -22.88 -11.29
C VAL A 24 14.52 -23.27 -12.76
N GLU A 25 15.29 -24.32 -13.07
CA GLU A 25 15.24 -24.98 -14.37
C GLU A 25 13.78 -25.37 -14.64
N SER A 26 13.29 -24.94 -15.79
CA SER A 26 11.94 -25.22 -16.29
C SER A 26 11.57 -26.69 -16.08
N LEU A 27 10.46 -26.92 -15.37
CA LEU A 27 9.80 -28.22 -15.39
C LEU A 27 9.51 -28.59 -16.87
N PRO A 28 9.76 -29.84 -17.30
CA PRO A 28 9.62 -30.21 -18.69
C PRO A 28 8.18 -30.03 -19.16
N GLN A 29 8.02 -29.35 -20.30
CA GLN A 29 6.74 -29.25 -21.00
C GLN A 29 6.21 -30.66 -21.25
N LYS A 30 4.97 -30.91 -20.83
CA LYS A 30 4.26 -32.14 -21.12
C LYS A 30 3.96 -32.15 -22.62
N ASN A 31 4.72 -32.95 -23.37
CA ASN A 31 4.52 -33.16 -24.79
C ASN A 31 3.06 -33.58 -25.06
N THR A 32 2.34 -32.78 -25.82
CA THR A 32 1.09 -33.15 -26.47
C THR A 32 1.40 -34.09 -27.64
N LYS A 33 1.26 -35.40 -27.42
CA LYS A 33 1.03 -36.37 -28.50
C LYS A 33 0.01 -37.42 -28.06
N ASP A 34 -1.04 -37.49 -28.88
CA ASP A 34 -1.91 -38.61 -29.21
C ASP A 34 -2.72 -39.28 -28.08
N SER A 35 -4.04 -39.05 -28.10
CA SER A 35 -4.99 -40.13 -28.43
C SER A 35 -6.35 -39.58 -28.87
N GLU A 36 -6.73 -39.98 -30.08
CA GLU A 36 -8.08 -39.87 -30.62
C GLU A 36 -9.04 -40.74 -29.80
N ASN A 37 -10.22 -40.21 -29.44
CA ASN A 37 -11.40 -41.02 -29.21
C ASN A 37 -12.65 -40.19 -29.53
N PRO A 38 -13.27 -40.38 -30.70
CA PRO A 38 -14.41 -39.59 -31.15
C PRO A 38 -15.72 -40.31 -30.82
N TYR A 39 -16.08 -40.49 -29.56
CA TYR A 39 -17.45 -40.86 -29.16
C TYR A 39 -17.63 -40.73 -27.64
N GLU A 40 -18.09 -39.57 -27.18
CA GLU A 40 -18.87 -39.49 -25.94
C GLU A 40 -19.97 -38.44 -26.14
N VAL A 41 -21.22 -38.89 -26.03
CA VAL A 41 -22.43 -38.16 -26.40
C VAL A 41 -23.21 -37.79 -25.14
N THR A 42 -23.44 -36.47 -24.97
CA THR A 42 -24.45 -35.77 -24.13
C THR A 42 -24.33 -35.91 -22.61
N THR A 43 -24.42 -34.84 -21.82
CA THR A 43 -25.67 -34.08 -21.58
C THR A 43 -25.47 -32.57 -21.41
N GLU A 44 -26.45 -31.82 -21.92
CA GLU A 44 -26.64 -30.39 -21.71
C GLU A 44 -26.97 -30.12 -20.22
N ASP A 45 -26.05 -29.44 -19.52
CA ASP A 45 -26.27 -28.51 -18.41
C ASP A 45 -24.97 -28.32 -17.63
N LYS A 46 -24.17 -27.34 -18.07
CA LYS A 46 -23.13 -26.61 -17.32
C LYS A 46 -22.41 -25.69 -18.29
N VAL A 47 -22.90 -24.46 -18.41
CA VAL A 47 -22.08 -23.35 -18.90
C VAL A 47 -21.02 -23.10 -17.83
N GLN A 48 -19.85 -23.73 -17.99
CA GLN A 48 -18.65 -23.32 -17.27
C GLN A 48 -18.23 -21.95 -17.84
N PRO A 49 -17.91 -20.95 -17.00
CA PRO A 49 -17.23 -19.77 -17.51
C PRO A 49 -15.91 -20.21 -18.13
N GLU A 50 -15.61 -19.67 -19.32
CA GLU A 50 -14.35 -19.91 -20.02
C GLU A 50 -13.18 -19.66 -19.05
N ASN A 51 -12.44 -20.73 -18.73
CA ASN A 51 -11.22 -20.65 -17.95
C ASN A 51 -10.16 -19.94 -18.81
N LEU A 52 -10.15 -18.60 -18.79
CA LEU A 52 -8.93 -17.86 -19.10
C LEU A 52 -7.82 -18.44 -18.22
N PRO A 53 -6.62 -18.74 -18.77
CA PRO A 53 -5.53 -19.18 -17.93
C PRO A 53 -5.30 -18.10 -16.86
N PRO A 54 -5.37 -18.45 -15.56
CA PRO A 54 -5.12 -17.49 -14.51
C PRO A 54 -3.74 -16.89 -14.77
N ALA A 55 -3.64 -15.57 -14.82
CA ALA A 55 -2.36 -14.90 -14.88
C ALA A 55 -1.50 -15.47 -13.74
N GLN A 56 -0.49 -16.28 -14.08
CA GLN A 56 0.38 -16.88 -13.09
C GLN A 56 1.29 -15.77 -12.59
N ILE A 57 0.83 -15.06 -11.55
CA ILE A 57 1.69 -14.21 -10.74
C ILE A 57 2.68 -15.18 -10.10
N SER A 58 3.90 -15.21 -10.62
CA SER A 58 4.94 -16.03 -10.02
C SER A 58 5.19 -15.48 -8.61
N LEU A 59 5.45 -16.34 -7.64
CA LEU A 59 5.89 -15.93 -6.30
C LEU A 59 7.16 -15.06 -6.32
N THR A 60 7.86 -15.01 -7.47
CA THR A 60 8.98 -14.09 -7.74
C THR A 60 8.56 -12.65 -8.03
N ASP A 61 7.31 -12.42 -8.42
CA ASP A 61 6.80 -11.11 -8.87
C ASP A 61 6.41 -10.23 -7.68
N CYS A 62 6.05 -10.84 -6.56
CA CYS A 62 6.07 -10.18 -5.26
C CYS A 62 7.52 -10.13 -4.76
N LEU A 63 8.24 -9.06 -5.13
CA LEU A 63 9.55 -8.70 -4.57
C LEU A 63 9.57 -8.66 -3.04
N ALA A 64 8.39 -8.63 -2.41
CA ALA A 64 8.22 -8.35 -1.00
C ALA A 64 8.12 -9.60 -0.10
N CYS A 65 7.82 -10.80 -0.57
CA CYS A 65 7.98 -11.95 0.34
C CYS A 65 7.97 -13.27 -0.39
N SER A 66 9.15 -13.73 -0.81
CA SER A 66 9.34 -15.12 -1.16
C SER A 66 9.00 -15.99 0.07
N GLY A 67 7.77 -16.52 0.10
CA GLY A 67 7.27 -17.43 1.12
C GLY A 67 6.34 -16.87 2.20
N CYS A 68 5.91 -15.59 2.17
CA CYS A 68 4.87 -15.12 3.11
C CYS A 68 3.45 -15.07 2.52
N VAL A 69 3.29 -15.21 1.19
CA VAL A 69 1.97 -15.31 0.54
C VAL A 69 1.55 -16.78 0.45
N THR A 70 0.38 -17.13 0.96
CA THR A 70 -0.25 -18.45 0.84
C THR A 70 -0.97 -18.62 -0.50
N SER A 71 -1.35 -19.84 -0.84
CA SER A 71 -2.11 -20.11 -2.07
C SER A 71 -3.46 -19.38 -2.12
N ALA A 72 -4.16 -19.25 -0.99
CA ALA A 72 -5.42 -18.50 -0.90
C ALA A 72 -5.20 -16.99 -1.18
N GLU A 73 -4.12 -16.44 -0.65
CA GLU A 73 -3.73 -15.05 -0.92
C GLU A 73 -3.31 -14.82 -2.37
N ALA A 74 -2.63 -15.78 -3.00
CA ALA A 74 -2.31 -15.68 -4.42
C ALA A 74 -3.58 -15.66 -5.29
N VAL A 75 -4.60 -16.43 -4.90
CA VAL A 75 -5.93 -16.39 -5.54
C VAL A 75 -6.58 -15.02 -5.33
N LEU A 76 -6.62 -14.48 -4.10
CA LEU A 76 -7.14 -13.14 -3.81
C LEU A 76 -6.48 -12.04 -4.66
N ILE A 77 -5.15 -12.08 -4.77
CA ILE A 77 -4.37 -11.14 -5.58
C ILE A 77 -4.77 -11.27 -7.06
N SER A 78 -5.03 -12.48 -7.54
CA SER A 78 -5.42 -12.73 -8.94
C SER A 78 -6.86 -12.31 -9.23
N LEU A 79 -7.77 -12.43 -8.25
CA LEU A 79 -9.16 -12.00 -8.38
C LEU A 79 -9.27 -10.48 -8.55
N GLN A 80 -8.40 -9.71 -7.89
CA GLN A 80 -8.29 -8.27 -8.12
C GLN A 80 -7.43 -8.01 -9.36
N SER A 81 -8.05 -7.72 -10.49
CA SER A 81 -7.35 -7.56 -11.76
C SER A 81 -8.01 -6.53 -12.66
N HIS A 82 -7.34 -6.14 -13.74
CA HIS A 82 -7.95 -5.30 -14.78
C HIS A 82 -9.22 -5.92 -15.39
N ALA A 83 -9.31 -7.25 -15.45
CA ALA A 83 -10.51 -7.94 -15.92
C ALA A 83 -11.69 -7.72 -14.96
N GLU A 84 -11.46 -7.74 -13.65
CA GLU A 84 -12.48 -7.43 -12.64
C GLU A 84 -13.00 -6.00 -12.77
N VAL A 85 -12.10 -5.04 -13.06
CA VAL A 85 -12.51 -3.65 -13.35
C VAL A 85 -13.46 -3.60 -14.55
N LEU A 86 -13.09 -4.24 -15.65
CA LEU A 86 -13.92 -4.26 -16.87
C LEU A 86 -15.26 -4.95 -16.64
N ASN A 87 -15.24 -6.13 -16.02
CA ASN A 87 -16.44 -6.90 -15.70
C ASN A 87 -17.39 -6.07 -14.82
N THR A 88 -16.87 -5.35 -13.82
CA THR A 88 -17.71 -4.51 -12.95
C THR A 88 -18.30 -3.32 -13.70
N LEU A 89 -17.49 -2.62 -14.51
CA LEU A 89 -17.95 -1.48 -15.33
C LEU A 89 -19.00 -1.91 -16.37
N ASP A 90 -18.90 -3.13 -16.89
CA ASP A 90 -19.83 -3.68 -17.88
C ASP A 90 -21.05 -4.35 -17.25
N ALA A 91 -20.98 -4.74 -15.97
CA ALA A 91 -22.12 -5.29 -15.22
C ALA A 91 -23.07 -4.20 -14.70
N TYR A 92 -22.53 -3.05 -14.28
CA TYR A 92 -23.31 -2.02 -13.60
C TYR A 92 -23.25 -0.67 -14.32
N PRO A 93 -24.40 -0.01 -14.56
CA PRO A 93 -24.41 1.37 -15.07
C PRO A 93 -23.97 2.36 -13.99
N GLU A 94 -23.48 3.52 -14.41
CA GLU A 94 -23.23 4.64 -13.52
C GLU A 94 -24.52 5.21 -12.92
N ILE A 95 -24.46 5.59 -11.64
CA ILE A 95 -25.52 6.40 -11.03
C ILE A 95 -25.41 7.83 -11.58
N PRO A 96 -26.47 8.38 -12.20
CA PRO A 96 -26.46 9.75 -12.69
C PRO A 96 -26.39 10.76 -11.53
N LEU A 97 -25.53 11.76 -11.68
CA LEU A 97 -25.34 12.83 -10.70
C LEU A 97 -25.67 14.18 -11.32
N ALA A 98 -26.25 15.07 -10.50
CA ALA A 98 -26.54 16.45 -10.88
C ALA A 98 -25.55 17.42 -10.20
N GLN A 99 -25.17 18.47 -10.92
CA GLN A 99 -24.38 19.57 -10.35
C GLN A 99 -25.32 20.68 -9.89
N GLU A 100 -25.31 20.97 -8.59
CA GLU A 100 -26.08 22.05 -7.99
C GLU A 100 -25.16 23.14 -7.41
N GLN A 101 -25.75 24.28 -7.02
CA GLN A 101 -24.99 25.42 -6.46
C GLN A 101 -24.23 25.08 -5.16
N HIS A 102 -24.56 23.97 -4.50
CA HIS A 102 -23.98 23.57 -3.21
C HIS A 102 -23.14 22.29 -3.25
N GLY A 103 -22.96 21.69 -4.44
CA GLY A 103 -22.18 20.47 -4.61
C GLY A 103 -22.81 19.51 -5.61
N THR A 104 -22.33 18.28 -5.62
CA THR A 104 -22.87 17.20 -6.44
C THR A 104 -23.96 16.45 -5.69
N THR A 105 -25.13 16.27 -6.30
CA THR A 105 -26.29 15.55 -5.75
C THR A 105 -26.65 14.36 -6.65
N LEU A 106 -27.50 13.44 -6.16
CA LEU A 106 -28.10 12.43 -7.02
C LEU A 106 -29.08 13.11 -7.98
N ALA A 107 -29.05 12.73 -9.26
CA ALA A 107 -30.10 13.18 -10.18
C ALA A 107 -31.41 12.42 -9.86
N ASP A 108 -32.54 13.14 -9.79
CA ASP A 108 -33.87 12.59 -9.53
C ASP A 108 -34.17 11.41 -10.45
N THR A 109 -34.01 10.20 -9.90
CA THR A 109 -34.31 8.96 -10.59
C THR A 109 -34.99 8.05 -9.58
N GLU A 110 -36.33 8.00 -9.66
CA GLU A 110 -37.18 7.02 -8.97
C GLU A 110 -36.83 5.55 -9.30
N ASN A 111 -35.76 5.31 -10.08
CA ASN A 111 -35.44 4.01 -10.66
C ASN A 111 -33.93 3.81 -10.93
N SER A 112 -33.04 4.26 -10.03
CA SER A 112 -31.59 4.08 -10.21
C SER A 112 -31.08 2.63 -10.00
N GLY A 113 -31.94 1.62 -10.11
CA GLY A 113 -31.62 0.19 -10.24
C GLY A 113 -30.43 -0.32 -9.42
N GLU A 114 -29.65 -1.22 -10.02
CA GLU A 114 -28.39 -1.76 -9.44
C GLU A 114 -27.16 -0.90 -9.77
N GLY A 115 -27.33 0.37 -10.17
CA GLY A 115 -26.22 1.22 -10.61
C GLY A 115 -25.18 1.46 -9.51
N LYS A 116 -23.95 1.83 -9.91
CA LYS A 116 -22.84 2.12 -9.00
C LYS A 116 -22.20 3.48 -9.28
N ILE A 117 -21.63 4.09 -8.25
CA ILE A 117 -20.72 5.23 -8.37
C ILE A 117 -19.31 4.65 -8.41
N PHE A 118 -18.61 4.88 -9.51
CA PHE A 118 -17.24 4.43 -9.68
C PHE A 118 -16.28 5.54 -9.29
N ILE A 119 -15.40 5.25 -8.33
CA ILE A 119 -14.33 6.16 -7.89
C ILE A 119 -12.98 5.47 -7.98
N ALA A 120 -11.92 6.25 -8.20
CA ALA A 120 -10.57 5.74 -8.18
C ALA A 120 -9.63 6.57 -7.32
N SER A 121 -8.60 5.94 -6.80
CA SER A 121 -7.45 6.59 -6.19
C SER A 121 -6.17 6.16 -6.89
N VAL A 122 -5.24 7.10 -7.08
CA VAL A 122 -4.00 6.87 -7.84
C VAL A 122 -2.81 7.22 -6.96
N SER A 123 -1.82 6.32 -6.92
CA SER A 123 -0.53 6.58 -6.27
C SER A 123 0.38 7.45 -7.13
N PRO A 124 1.13 8.41 -6.55
CA PRO A 124 2.09 9.22 -7.30
C PRO A 124 3.20 8.36 -7.92
N GLN A 125 3.58 7.23 -7.29
CA GLN A 125 4.55 6.31 -7.86
C GLN A 125 4.04 5.66 -9.15
N VAL A 126 2.73 5.46 -9.31
CA VAL A 126 2.13 4.99 -10.56
C VAL A 126 2.33 6.03 -11.66
N ARG A 127 2.05 7.30 -11.38
CA ARG A 127 2.30 8.40 -12.33
C ARG A 127 3.76 8.48 -12.72
N ALA A 128 4.68 8.41 -11.75
CA ALA A 128 6.11 8.39 -12.01
C ALA A 128 6.55 7.20 -12.89
N GLY A 129 5.99 6.01 -12.64
CA GLY A 129 6.26 4.82 -13.45
C GLY A 129 5.81 4.98 -14.91
N LEU A 130 4.64 5.57 -15.14
CA LEU A 130 4.13 5.86 -16.48
C LEU A 130 4.90 7.00 -17.16
N ALA A 131 5.22 8.06 -16.41
CA ALA A 131 6.03 9.18 -16.88
C ALA A 131 7.38 8.69 -17.41
N ALA A 132 8.09 7.87 -16.63
CA ALA A 132 9.35 7.26 -17.05
C ALA A 132 9.20 6.30 -18.24
N THR A 133 8.05 5.62 -18.36
CA THR A 133 7.77 4.69 -19.48
C THR A 133 7.58 5.42 -20.80
N TYR A 134 6.81 6.49 -20.80
CA TYR A 134 6.44 7.21 -22.02
C TYR A 134 7.26 8.48 -22.27
N GLY A 135 8.21 8.80 -21.38
CA GLY A 135 9.02 10.01 -21.48
C GLY A 135 8.20 11.29 -21.27
N LEU A 136 7.22 11.24 -20.37
CA LEU A 136 6.33 12.35 -20.03
C LEU A 136 6.76 13.00 -18.71
N SER A 137 6.26 14.21 -18.42
CA SER A 137 6.30 14.73 -17.06
C SER A 137 5.30 13.98 -16.15
N GLU A 138 5.50 14.08 -14.84
CA GLU A 138 4.59 13.49 -13.86
C GLU A 138 3.16 14.05 -13.98
N LYS A 139 3.07 15.37 -14.22
CA LYS A 139 1.82 16.10 -14.44
C LYS A 139 1.11 15.63 -15.71
N GLU A 140 1.83 15.45 -16.81
CA GLU A 140 1.29 14.91 -18.07
C GLU A 140 0.80 13.47 -17.91
N ALA A 141 1.55 12.63 -17.19
CA ALA A 141 1.10 11.28 -16.85
C ALA A 141 -0.18 11.31 -16.00
N GLY A 142 -0.30 12.26 -15.08
CA GLY A 142 -1.54 12.52 -14.32
C GLY A 142 -2.73 12.84 -15.23
N TYR A 143 -2.56 13.76 -16.18
CA TYR A 143 -3.62 14.09 -17.14
C TYR A 143 -4.01 12.91 -18.02
N MET A 144 -3.03 12.12 -18.47
CA MET A 144 -3.27 10.91 -19.24
C MET A 144 -4.13 9.90 -18.47
N ILE A 145 -3.83 9.67 -17.19
CA ILE A 145 -4.63 8.79 -16.33
C ILE A 145 -6.06 9.33 -16.13
N ASP A 146 -6.20 10.63 -15.86
CA ASP A 146 -7.52 11.25 -15.68
C ASP A 146 -8.38 11.13 -16.95
N GLN A 147 -7.80 11.41 -18.11
CA GLN A 147 -8.47 11.27 -19.41
C GLN A 147 -8.84 9.82 -19.69
N PHE A 148 -7.99 8.87 -19.31
CA PHE A 148 -8.29 7.46 -19.43
C PHE A 148 -9.44 7.00 -18.54
N LEU A 149 -9.44 7.38 -17.26
CA LEU A 149 -10.42 6.88 -16.29
C LEU A 149 -11.77 7.61 -16.37
N ARG A 150 -11.76 8.92 -16.63
CA ARG A 150 -12.95 9.78 -16.54
C ARG A 150 -13.39 10.36 -17.89
N GLY A 151 -12.45 10.51 -18.82
CA GLY A 151 -12.65 11.21 -20.07
C GLY A 151 -13.52 10.46 -21.08
N PRO A 152 -14.15 11.17 -22.04
CA PRO A 152 -15.02 10.57 -23.04
C PRO A 152 -14.27 9.66 -24.03
N GLN A 153 -12.96 9.91 -24.22
CA GLN A 153 -12.09 9.08 -25.07
C GLN A 153 -11.41 7.93 -24.30
N GLY A 154 -11.60 7.88 -22.99
CA GLY A 154 -11.06 6.85 -22.12
C GLY A 154 -11.98 5.62 -22.01
N LEU A 155 -12.10 5.06 -20.81
CA LEU A 155 -12.92 3.88 -20.53
C LEU A 155 -14.38 4.02 -21.01
N ARG A 156 -14.93 5.23 -20.94
CA ARG A 156 -16.30 5.56 -21.38
C ARG A 156 -16.55 5.37 -22.88
N SER A 157 -15.49 5.31 -23.69
CA SER A 157 -15.61 5.11 -25.14
C SER A 157 -16.06 3.70 -25.53
N GLY A 158 -16.06 2.75 -24.57
CA GLY A 158 -16.50 1.38 -24.79
C GLY A 158 -17.23 0.78 -23.59
N GLY A 159 -17.47 -0.52 -23.65
CA GLY A 159 -18.20 -1.26 -22.63
C GLY A 159 -19.72 -1.17 -22.76
N LYS A 160 -20.44 -2.04 -22.05
CA LYS A 160 -21.89 -2.20 -22.20
C LYS A 160 -22.68 -0.95 -21.80
N HIS A 161 -22.19 -0.22 -20.80
CA HIS A 161 -22.87 0.93 -20.21
C HIS A 161 -22.16 2.26 -20.50
N GLY A 162 -21.02 2.25 -21.20
CA GLY A 162 -20.19 3.46 -21.37
C GLY A 162 -19.66 4.00 -20.04
N SER A 163 -19.53 3.12 -19.04
CA SER A 163 -19.17 3.50 -17.67
C SER A 163 -17.70 3.94 -17.57
N GLY A 164 -17.44 4.93 -16.73
CA GLY A 164 -16.13 5.37 -16.31
C GLY A 164 -16.14 5.84 -14.86
N PHE A 165 -15.03 6.42 -14.42
CA PHE A 165 -14.89 6.90 -13.05
C PHE A 165 -15.40 8.33 -12.92
N THR A 166 -16.20 8.58 -11.90
CA THR A 166 -16.75 9.91 -11.59
C THR A 166 -15.70 10.77 -10.90
N TRP A 167 -15.03 10.22 -9.90
CA TRP A 167 -13.95 10.87 -9.14
C TRP A 167 -12.67 10.06 -9.22
N VAL A 168 -11.56 10.73 -9.50
CA VAL A 168 -10.22 10.18 -9.40
C VAL A 168 -9.44 11.09 -8.47
N VAL A 169 -8.90 10.54 -7.39
CA VAL A 169 -8.16 11.30 -6.38
C VAL A 169 -6.71 10.84 -6.29
N ASP A 170 -5.82 11.77 -5.99
CA ASP A 170 -4.43 11.46 -5.67
C ASP A 170 -4.35 10.98 -4.21
N THR A 171 -3.74 9.82 -4.00
CA THR A 171 -3.49 9.32 -2.63
C THR A 171 -2.52 10.18 -1.83
N ASN A 172 -1.81 11.13 -2.44
CA ASN A 172 -1.02 12.14 -1.75
C ASN A 172 -1.81 12.95 -0.74
N VAL A 173 -3.07 13.27 -1.03
CA VAL A 173 -3.93 14.01 -0.10
C VAL A 173 -4.07 13.23 1.21
N MET A 174 -4.37 11.94 1.11
CA MET A 174 -4.49 11.09 2.30
C MET A 174 -3.14 10.72 2.88
N ARG A 175 -2.06 10.74 2.09
CA ARG A 175 -0.69 10.63 2.59
C ARG A 175 -0.39 11.79 3.54
N GLU A 176 -0.75 13.03 3.22
CA GLU A 176 -0.56 14.17 4.12
C GLU A 176 -1.26 13.99 5.46
N ALA A 177 -2.50 13.50 5.46
CA ALA A 177 -3.19 13.11 6.69
C ALA A 177 -2.40 12.09 7.50
N VAL A 178 -1.89 11.03 6.86
CA VAL A 178 -1.11 10.00 7.56
C VAL A 178 0.22 10.55 8.07
N LEU A 179 0.89 11.44 7.32
CA LEU A 179 2.15 12.07 7.73
C LEU A 179 1.98 12.87 9.03
N VAL A 180 0.96 13.73 9.08
CA VAL A 180 0.65 14.56 10.24
C VAL A 180 0.28 13.69 11.44
N LEU A 181 -0.63 12.73 11.24
CA LEU A 181 -1.03 11.80 12.31
C LEU A 181 0.13 10.91 12.80
N THR A 182 1.11 10.59 11.94
CA THR A 182 2.32 9.87 12.35
C THR A 182 3.16 10.71 13.30
N ALA A 183 3.30 12.02 13.02
CA ALA A 183 4.01 12.93 13.91
C ALA A 183 3.30 13.09 15.26
N ASP A 184 1.96 13.07 15.26
CA ASP A 184 1.16 13.07 16.49
C ASP A 184 1.37 11.78 17.29
N GLU A 185 1.25 10.61 16.67
CA GLU A 185 1.45 9.29 17.32
C GLU A 185 2.85 9.18 17.96
N VAL A 186 3.88 9.70 17.29
CA VAL A 186 5.25 9.77 17.84
C VAL A 186 5.34 10.77 19.00
N SER A 187 4.68 11.92 18.89
CA SER A 187 4.66 12.94 19.94
C SER A 187 4.01 12.42 21.22
N GLU A 188 2.85 11.77 21.09
CA GLU A 188 2.11 11.15 22.20
C GLU A 188 2.93 10.05 22.86
N SER A 189 3.54 9.15 22.08
CA SER A 189 4.38 8.05 22.59
C SER A 189 5.65 8.52 23.32
N ILE A 190 6.18 9.69 22.96
CA ILE A 190 7.30 10.32 23.70
C ILE A 190 6.80 10.95 25.00
N ALA A 191 5.63 11.59 24.99
CA ALA A 191 5.06 12.31 26.13
C ALA A 191 4.54 11.39 27.25
N GLU A 192 3.84 10.30 26.90
CA GLU A 192 3.15 9.46 27.89
C GLU A 192 4.06 8.48 28.66
N GLY A 193 5.34 8.34 28.30
CA GLY A 193 6.17 7.26 28.86
C GLY A 193 5.61 5.88 28.51
N ALA A 194 6.16 4.78 29.06
CA ALA A 194 5.67 3.44 28.71
C ALA A 194 4.19 3.25 29.13
N PRO A 195 3.32 2.68 28.26
CA PRO A 195 1.88 2.67 28.50
C PRO A 195 1.48 1.94 29.80
N ALA A 196 0.56 2.54 30.55
CA ALA A 196 -0.14 1.85 31.64
C ALA A 196 -1.01 0.72 31.05
N ALA A 197 -0.93 -0.46 31.66
CA ALA A 197 -1.39 -1.74 31.08
C ALA A 197 -2.91 -1.94 30.99
N ASP A 198 -3.72 -0.90 31.23
CA ASP A 198 -5.12 -1.10 31.61
C ASP A 198 -6.16 -0.88 30.49
N GLN A 199 -5.76 -0.52 29.26
CA GLN A 199 -6.66 -0.50 28.08
C GLN A 199 -5.98 -0.94 26.76
N PRO A 200 -6.09 -2.22 26.35
CA PRO A 200 -5.37 -2.76 25.19
C PRO A 200 -5.87 -2.26 23.83
N GLU A 201 -7.13 -1.83 23.69
CA GLU A 201 -7.71 -1.46 22.39
C GLU A 201 -7.39 -0.02 21.95
N LEU A 202 -6.89 0.84 22.84
CA LEU A 202 -6.51 2.24 22.58
C LEU A 202 -5.05 2.54 22.97
N ALA A 203 -4.27 1.51 23.33
CA ALA A 203 -2.88 1.70 23.71
C ALA A 203 -2.05 2.23 22.54
N LEU A 204 -1.25 3.26 22.81
CA LEU A 204 -0.24 3.79 21.89
C LEU A 204 0.82 2.73 21.55
N PRO A 205 1.40 2.76 20.33
CA PRO A 205 2.45 1.83 19.97
C PRO A 205 3.69 1.98 20.87
N LYS A 206 4.32 0.84 21.18
CA LYS A 206 5.58 0.80 21.92
C LYS A 206 6.71 1.33 21.05
N ARG A 207 7.62 2.10 21.65
CA ARG A 207 8.83 2.57 20.94
C ARG A 207 9.84 1.43 20.72
N PRO A 208 10.54 1.40 19.56
CA PRO A 208 10.34 2.30 18.42
C PRO A 208 9.01 2.06 17.72
N ILE A 209 8.31 3.13 17.34
CA ILE A 209 7.11 3.02 16.49
C ILE A 209 7.57 2.67 15.08
N LEU A 210 6.97 1.65 14.49
CA LEU A 210 7.29 1.15 13.15
C LEU A 210 6.18 1.54 12.18
N SER A 211 6.53 2.10 11.03
CA SER A 211 5.55 2.50 10.02
C SER A 211 4.66 1.32 9.56
N SER A 212 3.40 1.61 9.23
CA SER A 212 2.41 0.61 8.81
C SER A 212 2.00 0.66 7.35
N ALA A 213 2.42 1.69 6.59
CA ALA A 213 1.91 1.92 5.25
C ALA A 213 2.31 0.84 4.21
N CYS A 214 3.29 0.00 4.54
CA CYS A 214 3.82 -1.04 3.67
C CYS A 214 3.20 -2.42 3.97
N PRO A 215 2.26 -2.92 3.14
CA PRO A 215 1.57 -4.17 3.41
C PRO A 215 2.49 -5.41 3.42
N GLY A 216 3.52 -5.48 2.57
CA GLY A 216 4.49 -6.59 2.63
C GLY A 216 5.22 -6.68 3.96
N TRP A 217 5.50 -5.53 4.60
CA TRP A 217 6.05 -5.48 5.96
C TRP A 217 5.03 -5.96 6.99
N ILE A 218 3.78 -5.48 6.92
CA ILE A 218 2.70 -5.91 7.82
C ILE A 218 2.50 -7.42 7.72
N CYS A 219 2.39 -7.98 6.51
CA CYS A 219 2.18 -9.40 6.32
C CYS A 219 3.31 -10.24 6.91
N TYR A 220 4.56 -9.80 6.73
CA TYR A 220 5.71 -10.44 7.34
C TYR A 220 5.67 -10.36 8.87
N ALA A 221 5.36 -9.20 9.45
CA ALA A 221 5.28 -9.03 10.91
C ALA A 221 4.20 -9.92 11.55
N GLU A 222 3.00 -9.95 10.98
CA GLU A 222 1.85 -10.72 11.48
C GLU A 222 2.08 -12.24 11.45
N LYS A 223 2.75 -12.74 10.40
CA LYS A 223 3.00 -14.17 10.20
C LYS A 223 4.24 -14.69 10.90
N THR A 224 5.30 -13.88 10.95
CA THR A 224 6.62 -14.40 11.34
C THR A 224 7.14 -13.82 12.65
N HIS A 225 6.74 -12.61 13.05
CA HIS A 225 7.24 -11.95 14.26
C HIS A 225 6.14 -11.22 15.06
N PRO A 226 5.18 -11.94 15.66
CA PRO A 226 4.06 -11.33 16.38
C PRO A 226 4.47 -10.41 17.55
N PHE A 227 5.67 -10.60 18.10
CA PHE A 227 6.22 -9.73 19.15
C PHE A 227 6.48 -8.29 18.67
N VAL A 228 6.48 -8.05 17.36
CA VAL A 228 6.67 -6.72 16.76
C VAL A 228 5.34 -5.97 16.63
N LEU A 229 4.19 -6.65 16.63
CA LEU A 229 2.87 -6.00 16.44
C LEU A 229 2.61 -4.83 17.40
N PRO A 230 2.98 -4.88 18.70
CA PRO A 230 2.82 -3.74 19.61
C PRO A 230 3.63 -2.50 19.24
N HIS A 231 4.61 -2.62 18.34
CA HIS A 231 5.42 -1.52 17.85
C HIS A 231 4.87 -0.89 16.56
N LEU A 232 3.92 -1.54 15.88
CA LEU A 232 3.38 -1.02 14.62
C LEU A 232 2.49 0.20 14.88
N SER A 233 2.70 1.25 14.08
CA SER A 233 1.75 2.36 13.96
C SER A 233 0.36 1.82 13.66
N ARG A 234 -0.68 2.38 14.27
CA ARG A 234 -2.06 1.92 14.04
C ARG A 234 -2.75 2.65 12.90
N LEU A 235 -2.07 3.57 12.23
CA LEU A 235 -2.62 4.32 11.12
C LEU A 235 -2.91 3.43 9.91
N LYS A 236 -4.08 3.62 9.31
CA LYS A 236 -4.39 3.13 7.96
C LYS A 236 -3.39 3.69 6.97
N SER A 237 -3.01 2.91 5.95
CA SER A 237 -2.18 3.43 4.86
C SER A 237 -2.95 4.46 4.03
N PRO A 238 -2.27 5.28 3.20
CA PRO A 238 -2.95 6.24 2.32
C PRO A 238 -4.01 5.61 1.40
N GLN A 239 -3.79 4.37 0.96
CA GLN A 239 -4.80 3.61 0.19
C GLN A 239 -6.06 3.37 1.04
N ALA A 240 -5.89 2.75 2.20
CA ALA A 240 -6.99 2.36 3.06
C ALA A 240 -7.74 3.61 3.55
N LEU A 241 -7.01 4.65 3.94
CA LEU A 241 -7.58 5.92 4.37
C LEU A 241 -8.36 6.62 3.25
N SER A 242 -7.88 6.57 2.00
CA SER A 242 -8.62 7.07 0.83
C SER A 242 -9.95 6.34 0.65
N GLY A 243 -9.94 5.01 0.78
CA GLY A 243 -11.16 4.21 0.71
C GLY A 243 -12.17 4.57 1.80
N THR A 244 -11.73 4.59 3.06
CA THR A 244 -12.57 5.00 4.20
C THR A 244 -13.12 6.41 3.99
N PHE A 245 -12.28 7.37 3.61
CA PHE A 245 -12.70 8.76 3.39
C PHE A 245 -13.76 8.88 2.29
N LEU A 246 -13.47 8.36 1.10
CA LEU A 246 -14.36 8.52 -0.05
C LEU A 246 -15.69 7.79 0.19
N LYS A 247 -15.67 6.53 0.65
CA LYS A 247 -16.91 5.77 0.87
C LYS A 247 -17.75 6.35 2.00
N SER A 248 -17.13 6.75 3.12
CA SER A 248 -17.87 7.35 4.23
C SER A 248 -18.53 8.68 3.85
N VAL A 249 -17.77 9.58 3.19
CA VAL A 249 -18.26 10.90 2.78
C VAL A 249 -19.31 10.79 1.67
N LEU A 250 -19.07 10.01 0.63
CA LEU A 250 -20.00 9.87 -0.50
C LEU A 250 -21.28 9.14 -0.09
N SER A 251 -21.18 8.08 0.71
CA SER A 251 -22.35 7.34 1.20
C SER A 251 -23.28 8.26 2.01
N LYS A 252 -22.70 9.01 2.96
CA LYS A 252 -23.47 9.93 3.80
C LYS A 252 -24.04 11.12 3.02
N SER A 253 -23.25 11.71 2.14
CA SER A 253 -23.66 12.92 1.41
C SER A 253 -24.67 12.67 0.30
N LEU A 254 -24.59 11.53 -0.38
CA LEU A 254 -25.50 11.17 -1.46
C LEU A 254 -26.67 10.28 -0.97
N GLY A 255 -26.67 9.85 0.29
CA GLY A 255 -27.72 8.99 0.83
C GLY A 255 -27.76 7.60 0.19
N VAL A 256 -26.63 7.10 -0.31
CA VAL A 256 -26.52 5.78 -0.95
C VAL A 256 -25.80 4.79 -0.04
N SER A 257 -26.17 3.50 -0.11
CA SER A 257 -25.43 2.44 0.59
C SER A 257 -23.97 2.39 0.12
N PRO A 258 -22.99 2.12 1.02
CA PRO A 258 -21.59 1.97 0.63
C PRO A 258 -21.35 0.91 -0.47
N SER A 259 -22.21 -0.10 -0.56
CA SER A 259 -22.15 -1.15 -1.60
C SER A 259 -22.42 -0.62 -3.02
N ARG A 260 -23.04 0.57 -3.12
CA ARG A 260 -23.25 1.29 -4.38
C ARG A 260 -22.06 2.16 -4.78
N ILE A 261 -21.03 2.27 -3.95
CA ILE A 261 -19.81 3.00 -4.26
C ILE A 261 -18.70 1.96 -4.46
N TRP A 262 -18.16 1.92 -5.68
CA TRP A 262 -17.10 0.99 -6.05
C TRP A 262 -15.79 1.75 -6.29
N HIS A 263 -14.79 1.39 -5.50
CA HIS A 263 -13.51 2.07 -5.39
C HIS A 263 -12.38 1.21 -5.96
N LEU A 264 -11.75 1.74 -7.02
CA LEU A 264 -10.51 1.24 -7.59
C LEU A 264 -9.30 1.96 -6.98
N ALA A 265 -8.33 1.23 -6.46
CA ALA A 265 -7.02 1.81 -6.15
C ALA A 265 -5.98 1.38 -7.19
N ILE A 266 -5.23 2.33 -7.73
CA ILE A 266 -4.14 2.06 -8.67
C ILE A 266 -2.82 2.29 -7.94
N MET A 267 -2.04 1.21 -7.80
CA MET A 267 -0.92 1.14 -6.87
C MET A 267 0.35 0.54 -7.47
N PRO A 268 1.54 0.90 -6.96
CA PRO A 268 2.82 0.35 -7.44
C PRO A 268 3.13 -1.04 -6.87
N CYS A 269 2.18 -1.72 -6.22
CA CYS A 269 2.44 -2.89 -5.37
C CYS A 269 1.31 -3.92 -5.42
N PHE A 270 1.66 -5.21 -5.48
CA PHE A 270 0.70 -6.31 -5.41
C PHE A 270 0.13 -6.51 -4.00
N ASP A 271 0.95 -6.34 -2.95
CA ASP A 271 0.52 -6.56 -1.57
C ASP A 271 -0.58 -5.57 -1.14
N LYS A 272 -0.76 -4.46 -1.88
CA LYS A 272 -1.90 -3.55 -1.70
C LYS A 272 -3.24 -4.21 -2.00
N LYS A 273 -3.28 -5.25 -2.85
CA LYS A 273 -4.46 -6.11 -3.06
C LYS A 273 -4.79 -6.91 -1.80
N LEU A 274 -3.78 -7.41 -1.08
CA LEU A 274 -3.98 -8.10 0.20
C LEU A 274 -4.47 -7.13 1.27
N GLU A 275 -3.90 -5.92 1.34
CA GLU A 275 -4.39 -4.88 2.25
C GLU A 275 -5.87 -4.56 2.02
N ALA A 276 -6.29 -4.33 0.77
CA ALA A 276 -7.69 -4.07 0.44
C ALA A 276 -8.65 -5.23 0.80
N SER A 277 -8.12 -6.44 0.98
CA SER A 277 -8.92 -7.62 1.31
C SER A 277 -9.11 -7.82 2.81
N ARG A 278 -8.45 -7.03 3.67
CA ARG A 278 -8.49 -7.18 5.15
C ARG A 278 -9.89 -6.91 5.71
N GLU A 279 -10.30 -7.69 6.70
CA GLU A 279 -11.67 -7.66 7.24
C GLU A 279 -11.97 -6.38 8.03
N GLU A 280 -10.96 -5.84 8.70
CA GLU A 280 -11.03 -4.60 9.47
C GLU A 280 -11.06 -3.34 8.59
N LEU A 281 -10.80 -3.46 7.28
CA LEU A 281 -10.84 -2.36 6.32
C LEU A 281 -12.15 -2.37 5.53
N THR A 282 -13.25 -2.33 6.29
CA THR A 282 -14.63 -2.33 5.80
C THR A 282 -15.45 -1.21 6.44
N ASP A 283 -16.63 -0.97 5.88
CA ASP A 283 -17.59 0.01 6.36
C ASP A 283 -18.02 -0.20 7.81
N VAL A 284 -18.00 -1.44 8.28
CA VAL A 284 -18.25 -1.82 9.69
C VAL A 284 -17.34 -1.07 10.66
N SER A 285 -16.11 -0.71 10.26
CA SER A 285 -15.16 -0.01 11.13
C SER A 285 -15.57 1.44 11.45
N TRP A 286 -16.29 2.10 10.53
CA TRP A 286 -16.63 3.52 10.63
C TRP A 286 -18.12 3.82 10.62
N GLN A 287 -18.99 2.84 10.38
CA GLN A 287 -20.43 3.03 10.57
C GLN A 287 -20.80 3.12 12.06
N PRO A 288 -21.78 3.97 12.42
CA PRO A 288 -22.26 4.06 13.79
C PRO A 288 -22.96 2.77 14.21
N ALA A 289 -22.75 2.32 15.45
CA ALA A 289 -23.32 1.08 15.98
C ALA A 289 -24.85 1.00 15.87
N ASN A 290 -25.54 2.15 15.87
CA ASN A 290 -27.00 2.21 15.75
C ASN A 290 -27.51 1.87 14.34
N ALA A 291 -26.65 1.91 13.30
CA ALA A 291 -27.00 1.46 11.95
C ALA A 291 -27.06 -0.07 11.84
N GLN A 292 -26.47 -0.80 12.79
CA GLN A 292 -26.48 -2.27 12.84
C GLN A 292 -27.75 -2.87 13.47
N ASN A 293 -28.66 -2.03 13.99
CA ASN A 293 -29.89 -2.47 14.66
C ASN A 293 -31.09 -2.65 13.70
N GLY A 294 -30.90 -2.48 12.38
CA GLY A 294 -31.88 -2.86 11.36
C GLY A 294 -31.90 -4.39 11.17
N SER A 295 -33.06 -4.98 10.92
CA SER A 295 -33.29 -6.44 10.88
C SER A 295 -32.61 -7.19 9.71
N GLU A 296 -31.73 -6.55 8.94
CA GLU A 296 -31.01 -7.17 7.83
C GLU A 296 -29.51 -7.25 8.14
N VAL A 297 -28.96 -8.46 8.12
CA VAL A 297 -27.52 -8.71 8.22
C VAL A 297 -26.87 -8.17 6.95
N HIS A 298 -26.37 -6.93 6.98
CA HIS A 298 -25.61 -6.37 5.87
C HIS A 298 -24.23 -7.05 5.80
N GLN A 299 -23.86 -7.52 4.61
CA GLN A 299 -22.49 -8.00 4.37
C GLN A 299 -21.53 -6.81 4.41
N PRO A 300 -20.40 -6.90 5.14
CA PRO A 300 -19.43 -5.81 5.19
C PRO A 300 -18.96 -5.40 3.79
N VAL A 301 -18.84 -4.11 3.55
CA VAL A 301 -18.38 -3.55 2.28
C VAL A 301 -16.94 -3.09 2.46
N ARG A 302 -16.04 -3.55 1.60
CA ARG A 302 -14.62 -3.15 1.62
C ARG A 302 -14.47 -1.64 1.42
N ASP A 303 -13.51 -1.02 2.08
CA ASP A 303 -13.15 0.39 1.83
C ASP A 303 -12.54 0.58 0.43
N VAL A 304 -11.85 -0.46 -0.07
CA VAL A 304 -11.27 -0.53 -1.42
C VAL A 304 -11.72 -1.84 -2.06
N ASP A 305 -12.47 -1.76 -3.16
CA ASP A 305 -13.10 -2.96 -3.75
C ASP A 305 -12.12 -3.73 -4.63
N CYS A 306 -11.30 -3.01 -5.40
CA CYS A 306 -10.32 -3.60 -6.30
C CYS A 306 -9.05 -2.77 -6.31
N VAL A 307 -7.90 -3.44 -6.33
CA VAL A 307 -6.60 -2.81 -6.54
C VAL A 307 -6.00 -3.35 -7.83
N ILE A 308 -5.51 -2.46 -8.69
CA ILE A 308 -4.72 -2.83 -9.86
C ILE A 308 -3.35 -2.17 -9.80
N THR A 309 -2.37 -2.81 -10.43
CA THR A 309 -1.00 -2.31 -10.48
C THR A 309 -0.76 -1.33 -11.64
N THR A 310 0.39 -0.64 -11.64
CA THR A 310 0.82 0.18 -12.79
C THR A 310 0.80 -0.61 -14.09
N ARG A 311 1.25 -1.87 -14.06
CA ARG A 311 1.23 -2.77 -15.23
C ARG A 311 -0.18 -3.14 -15.66
N GLU A 312 -1.05 -3.47 -14.71
CA GLU A 312 -2.44 -3.81 -15.00
C GLU A 312 -3.24 -2.62 -15.52
N LEU A 313 -2.84 -1.38 -15.23
CA LEU A 313 -3.44 -0.19 -15.84
C LEU A 313 -3.18 -0.14 -17.36
N LEU A 314 -2.00 -0.57 -17.83
CA LEU A 314 -1.71 -0.72 -19.26
C LEU A 314 -2.54 -1.85 -19.86
N SER A 315 -2.64 -2.99 -19.16
CA SER A 315 -3.50 -4.10 -19.60
C SER A 315 -4.96 -3.68 -19.68
N LEU A 316 -5.44 -2.85 -18.75
CA LEU A 316 -6.80 -2.30 -18.76
C LEU A 316 -7.05 -1.46 -20.01
N ALA A 317 -6.10 -0.59 -20.38
CA ALA A 317 -6.18 0.22 -21.59
C ALA A 317 -6.15 -0.65 -22.85
N ALA A 318 -5.20 -1.59 -22.93
CA ALA A 318 -5.06 -2.51 -24.06
C ALA A 318 -6.32 -3.38 -24.27
N SER A 319 -6.91 -3.89 -23.20
CA SER A 319 -8.16 -4.67 -23.25
C SER A 319 -9.37 -3.85 -23.72
N ARG A 320 -9.31 -2.51 -23.62
CA ARG A 320 -10.28 -1.58 -24.21
C ARG A 320 -9.88 -1.07 -25.59
N GLY A 321 -8.79 -1.57 -26.17
CA GLY A 321 -8.25 -1.13 -27.46
C GLY A 321 -7.70 0.29 -27.43
N LEU A 322 -7.32 0.79 -26.25
CA LEU A 322 -6.86 2.16 -26.03
C LEU A 322 -5.34 2.20 -25.85
N PHE A 323 -4.70 3.15 -26.52
CA PHE A 323 -3.28 3.44 -26.33
C PHE A 323 -3.14 4.70 -25.45
N LEU A 324 -2.66 4.54 -24.21
CA LEU A 324 -2.63 5.64 -23.23
C LEU A 324 -1.97 6.93 -23.76
N PRO A 325 -0.79 6.89 -24.41
CA PRO A 325 -0.15 8.11 -24.92
C PRO A 325 -0.91 8.83 -26.05
N SER A 326 -1.94 8.20 -26.65
CA SER A 326 -2.80 8.87 -27.63
C SER A 326 -3.86 9.77 -26.99
N LEU A 327 -4.08 9.64 -25.68
CA LEU A 327 -5.04 10.45 -24.94
C LEU A 327 -4.50 11.87 -24.72
N PRO A 328 -5.37 12.89 -24.58
CA PRO A 328 -4.93 14.26 -24.37
C PRO A 328 -4.09 14.43 -23.09
N LEU A 329 -2.90 15.04 -23.18
CA LEU A 329 -2.05 15.34 -22.02
C LEU A 329 -2.42 16.68 -21.36
N ARG A 330 -3.72 16.91 -21.14
CA ARG A 330 -4.24 18.17 -20.59
C ARG A 330 -5.40 17.90 -19.63
N PRO A 331 -5.71 18.81 -18.69
CA PRO A 331 -6.79 18.60 -17.74
C PRO A 331 -8.13 18.41 -18.44
N LEU A 332 -8.97 17.57 -17.84
CA LEU A 332 -10.37 17.41 -18.24
C LEU A 332 -11.16 18.70 -18.00
N SER A 333 -12.21 18.90 -18.80
CA SER A 333 -13.17 19.98 -18.56
C SER A 333 -13.95 19.73 -17.27
N HIS A 334 -14.40 20.81 -16.60
CA HIS A 334 -15.17 20.75 -15.36
C HIS A 334 -16.42 19.84 -15.38
N ILE A 335 -17.01 19.61 -16.56
CA ILE A 335 -18.14 18.69 -16.76
C ILE A 335 -17.77 17.25 -16.37
N HIS A 336 -16.52 16.84 -16.60
CA HIS A 336 -16.01 15.51 -16.28
C HIS A 336 -15.27 15.47 -14.93
N THR A 337 -15.20 16.60 -14.23
CA THR A 337 -14.55 16.72 -12.92
C THR A 337 -15.49 17.36 -11.88
N PRO A 338 -16.62 16.71 -11.54
CA PRO A 338 -17.51 17.23 -10.52
C PRO A 338 -16.79 17.35 -9.17
N PRO A 339 -17.05 18.40 -8.37
CA PRO A 339 -16.55 18.49 -7.01
C PRO A 339 -17.20 17.43 -6.12
N LEU A 340 -16.59 17.11 -4.97
CA LEU A 340 -17.27 16.32 -3.96
C LEU A 340 -18.51 17.07 -3.42
N PRO A 341 -19.54 16.34 -2.96
CA PRO A 341 -20.76 16.94 -2.41
C PRO A 341 -20.51 17.85 -1.19
N VAL A 342 -19.44 17.60 -0.41
CA VAL A 342 -19.13 18.34 0.81
C VAL A 342 -18.00 19.33 0.54
N LYS A 343 -18.34 20.60 0.31
CA LYS A 343 -17.39 21.66 -0.10
C LYS A 343 -16.16 21.79 0.81
N ALA A 344 -16.33 21.69 2.14
CA ALA A 344 -15.21 21.78 3.08
C ALA A 344 -14.19 20.65 2.86
N LEU A 345 -14.68 19.43 2.62
CA LEU A 345 -13.87 18.25 2.36
C LEU A 345 -13.35 18.21 0.92
N ASP A 346 -14.11 18.75 -0.04
CA ASP A 346 -13.64 18.97 -1.41
C ASP A 346 -12.40 19.86 -1.44
N SER A 347 -12.38 20.93 -0.65
CA SER A 347 -11.22 21.82 -0.57
C SER A 347 -9.95 21.13 -0.06
N PHE A 348 -10.09 20.06 0.71
CA PHE A 348 -8.97 19.26 1.18
C PHE A 348 -8.43 18.36 0.06
N ILE A 349 -9.30 17.64 -0.65
CA ILE A 349 -8.87 16.74 -1.75
C ILE A 349 -8.45 17.46 -3.03
N SER A 350 -9.03 18.63 -3.29
CA SER A 350 -8.78 19.42 -4.51
C SER A 350 -7.60 20.39 -4.32
N SER A 351 -6.96 20.37 -3.15
CA SER A 351 -5.92 21.34 -2.86
C SER A 351 -4.65 21.08 -3.64
N LYS A 352 -4.32 22.03 -4.52
CA LYS A 352 -3.04 22.04 -5.26
C LYS A 352 -1.82 22.27 -4.35
N THR A 353 -2.00 22.69 -3.10
CA THR A 353 -0.89 22.79 -2.14
C THR A 353 -0.52 21.42 -1.55
N SER A 354 -1.19 20.34 -1.96
CA SER A 354 -0.93 18.95 -1.52
C SER A 354 0.32 18.34 -2.17
N SER A 355 1.24 19.17 -2.67
CA SER A 355 2.60 18.77 -2.92
C SER A 355 3.29 18.65 -1.56
N ALA A 356 3.03 17.57 -0.82
CA ALA A 356 3.89 17.21 0.28
C ALA A 356 5.30 17.13 -0.28
N ASP A 357 6.15 18.13 0.02
CA ASP A 357 7.50 18.38 -0.50
C ASP A 357 8.14 17.03 -0.87
N GLN A 358 8.03 16.64 -2.14
CA GLN A 358 8.56 15.37 -2.62
C GLN A 358 10.02 15.61 -2.92
N SER A 359 10.77 15.88 -1.86
CA SER A 359 12.19 16.17 -1.97
C SER A 359 12.98 14.87 -1.92
N LEU A 360 14.20 14.89 -2.44
CA LEU A 360 15.10 13.73 -2.41
C LEU A 360 15.32 13.20 -0.97
N GLU A 361 15.24 14.07 0.04
CA GLU A 361 15.35 13.69 1.45
C GLU A 361 14.17 12.86 1.95
N THR A 362 12.95 13.18 1.49
CA THR A 362 11.74 12.42 1.84
C THR A 362 11.78 11.00 1.30
N GLY A 363 12.49 10.79 0.19
CA GLY A 363 12.62 9.51 -0.48
C GLY A 363 11.35 9.09 -1.22
N THR A 364 11.42 7.92 -1.84
CA THR A 364 10.46 7.42 -2.85
C THR A 364 9.22 6.74 -2.26
N SER A 365 9.13 6.64 -0.93
CA SER A 365 8.04 5.96 -0.23
C SER A 365 7.12 6.90 0.54
N GLY A 366 7.18 8.21 0.27
CA GLY A 366 6.20 9.17 0.78
C GLY A 366 6.60 9.98 2.01
N GLY A 367 7.81 9.77 2.57
CA GLY A 367 8.43 10.71 3.50
C GLY A 367 7.99 10.68 4.97
N TYR A 368 7.40 9.58 5.47
CA TYR A 368 6.89 9.46 6.84
C TYR A 368 7.91 9.87 7.90
N LEU A 369 9.09 9.25 7.89
CA LEU A 369 10.14 9.55 8.86
C LEU A 369 10.61 11.00 8.76
N TYR A 370 10.73 11.52 7.53
CA TYR A 370 11.26 12.86 7.32
C TYR A 370 10.26 13.93 7.77
N HIS A 371 8.96 13.70 7.55
CA HIS A 371 7.90 14.57 8.06
C HIS A 371 7.94 14.62 9.59
N VAL A 372 8.06 13.48 10.28
CA VAL A 372 8.23 13.44 11.75
C VAL A 372 9.44 14.29 12.18
N LEU A 373 10.60 14.12 11.54
CA LEU A 373 11.79 14.92 11.86
C LEU A 373 11.55 16.43 11.66
N LYS A 374 10.87 16.81 10.57
CA LYS A 374 10.55 18.21 10.25
C LYS A 374 9.55 18.83 11.21
N THR A 375 8.51 18.10 11.62
CA THR A 375 7.56 18.56 12.63
C THR A 375 8.27 18.80 13.97
N PHE A 376 9.17 17.91 14.39
CA PHE A 376 9.96 18.11 15.61
C PHE A 376 10.99 19.23 15.46
N GLN A 377 11.62 19.39 14.29
CA GLN A 377 12.53 20.49 13.99
C GLN A 377 11.81 21.84 14.08
N ALA A 378 10.60 21.96 13.54
CA ALA A 378 9.80 23.18 13.61
C ALA A 378 9.46 23.59 15.06
N ARG A 379 9.31 22.61 15.96
CA ARG A 379 9.08 22.83 17.40
C ARG A 379 10.36 23.16 18.17
N ASN A 380 11.54 22.96 17.58
CA ASN A 380 12.85 23.19 18.20
C ASN A 380 13.71 24.09 17.30
N PRO A 381 13.48 25.41 17.26
CA PRO A 381 14.25 26.32 16.42
C PRO A 381 15.77 26.21 16.67
N GLY A 382 16.56 26.24 15.60
CA GLY A 382 18.02 26.07 15.69
C GLY A 382 18.49 24.61 15.77
N SER A 383 17.58 23.63 15.75
CA SER A 383 17.92 22.21 15.65
C SER A 383 18.31 21.78 14.23
N GLU A 384 19.17 20.78 14.13
CA GLU A 384 19.70 20.25 12.87
C GLU A 384 19.38 18.76 12.71
N ILE A 385 18.95 18.37 11.50
CA ILE A 385 18.73 16.97 11.13
C ILE A 385 20.01 16.41 10.51
N LEU A 386 20.64 15.45 11.18
CA LEU A 386 21.82 14.74 10.67
C LEU A 386 21.44 13.35 10.16
N ALA A 387 21.80 13.07 8.91
CA ALA A 387 21.60 11.76 8.28
C ALA A 387 22.91 10.96 8.26
N ASN A 388 22.95 9.88 9.03
CA ASN A 388 24.06 8.94 9.10
C ASN A 388 23.86 7.82 8.08
N ARG A 389 24.46 7.99 6.89
CA ARG A 389 24.38 7.02 5.80
C ARG A 389 25.50 5.99 5.92
N GLY A 390 25.13 4.72 6.05
CA GLY A 390 26.08 3.60 6.01
C GLY A 390 26.45 3.21 4.57
N ARG A 391 27.12 2.06 4.42
CA ARG A 391 27.39 1.47 3.09
C ARG A 391 26.12 0.99 2.38
N ASN A 392 25.06 0.72 3.14
CA ASN A 392 23.79 0.27 2.62
C ASN A 392 22.86 1.48 2.47
N ALA A 393 22.52 1.85 1.23
CA ALA A 393 21.66 2.99 0.95
C ALA A 393 20.21 2.80 1.47
N ASP A 394 19.78 1.54 1.65
CA ASP A 394 18.46 1.19 2.17
C ASP A 394 18.38 1.23 3.70
N VAL A 395 19.47 1.57 4.39
CA VAL A 395 19.48 1.81 5.84
C VAL A 395 20.12 3.15 6.14
N VAL A 396 19.31 4.08 6.64
CA VAL A 396 19.76 5.42 7.01
C VAL A 396 19.27 5.73 8.41
N GLU A 397 20.17 6.17 9.28
CA GLU A 397 19.84 6.60 10.62
C GLU A 397 19.81 8.12 10.67
N TYR A 398 18.85 8.68 11.38
CA TYR A 398 18.65 10.11 11.50
C TYR A 398 18.66 10.52 12.96
N VAL A 399 19.32 11.64 13.24
CA VAL A 399 19.31 12.26 14.56
C VAL A 399 18.97 13.73 14.40
N LEU A 400 17.89 14.17 15.05
CA LEU A 400 17.59 15.58 15.23
C LEU A 400 18.33 16.05 16.48
N ASN A 401 19.29 16.95 16.32
CA ASN A 401 20.06 17.52 17.43
C ASN A 401 19.58 18.93 17.76
N SER A 402 19.53 19.27 19.05
CA SER A 402 19.33 20.65 19.50
C SER A 402 20.51 21.53 19.07
N GLN A 403 20.35 22.84 19.22
CA GLN A 403 21.42 23.81 18.97
C GLN A 403 22.69 23.52 19.80
N ASP A 404 22.54 22.92 20.98
CA ASP A 404 23.64 22.52 21.87
C ASP A 404 24.23 21.13 21.55
N GLY A 405 23.79 20.50 20.46
CA GLY A 405 24.27 19.19 20.01
C GLY A 405 23.70 17.99 20.77
N GLN A 406 22.64 18.17 21.57
CA GLN A 406 21.98 17.07 22.28
C GLN A 406 20.91 16.41 21.39
N PRO A 407 20.80 15.06 21.39
CA PRO A 407 19.81 14.38 20.56
C PRO A 407 18.40 14.62 21.09
N ILE A 408 17.54 15.24 20.28
CA ILE A 408 16.10 15.42 20.52
C ILE A 408 15.33 14.17 20.11
N LEU A 409 15.59 13.68 18.89
CA LEU A 409 14.86 12.57 18.29
C LEU A 409 15.82 11.70 17.47
N LYS A 410 15.73 10.39 17.64
CA LYS A 410 16.42 9.41 16.79
C LYS A 410 15.38 8.64 15.98
N ALA A 411 15.61 8.53 14.68
CA ALA A 411 14.77 7.76 13.78
C ALA A 411 15.62 6.96 12.79
N ALA A 412 15.05 5.96 12.14
CA ALA A 412 15.77 5.21 11.12
C ALA A 412 14.87 4.74 9.98
N ARG A 413 15.46 4.62 8.79
CA ARG A 413 14.83 4.03 7.61
C ARG A 413 15.41 2.64 7.39
N TYR A 414 14.56 1.64 7.17
CA TYR A 414 14.93 0.26 6.87
C TYR A 414 14.12 -0.25 5.67
N TYR A 415 14.72 -0.22 4.49
CA TYR A 415 14.10 -0.72 3.25
C TYR A 415 14.66 -2.09 2.87
N GLY A 416 13.83 -2.96 2.28
CA GLY A 416 14.24 -4.30 1.87
C GLY A 416 14.26 -5.34 3.00
N PHE A 417 13.76 -6.55 2.72
CA PHE A 417 13.60 -7.62 3.74
C PHE A 417 14.85 -8.00 4.49
N ARG A 418 16.01 -8.02 3.82
CA ARG A 418 17.28 -8.31 4.48
C ARG A 418 17.55 -7.35 5.64
N ASN A 419 17.21 -6.07 5.45
CA ASN A 419 17.38 -5.04 6.48
C ASN A 419 16.27 -5.14 7.54
N ILE A 420 15.03 -5.41 7.13
CA ILE A 420 13.90 -5.66 8.04
C ILE A 420 14.20 -6.82 8.99
N GLN A 421 14.71 -7.94 8.47
CA GLN A 421 15.14 -9.09 9.28
C GLN A 421 16.19 -8.70 10.33
N ASN A 422 17.11 -7.78 9.99
CA ASN A 422 18.10 -7.29 10.95
C ASN A 422 17.45 -6.43 12.03
N LEU A 423 16.53 -5.53 11.66
CA LEU A 423 15.77 -4.70 12.61
C LEU A 423 14.97 -5.57 13.58
N VAL A 424 14.20 -6.51 13.07
CA VAL A 424 13.34 -7.40 13.87
C VAL A 424 14.14 -8.25 14.85
N ARG A 425 15.32 -8.75 14.44
CA ARG A 425 16.22 -9.46 15.36
C ARG A 425 16.68 -8.58 16.54
N LYS A 426 16.87 -7.27 16.33
CA LYS A 426 17.23 -6.32 17.40
C LYS A 426 16.06 -6.00 18.33
N LEU A 427 14.82 -6.14 17.87
CA LEU A 427 13.60 -5.90 18.66
C LEU A 427 13.15 -7.14 19.45
N LYS A 428 13.76 -8.30 19.21
CA LYS A 428 13.39 -9.54 19.88
C LYS A 428 13.61 -9.40 21.41
N PRO A 429 12.60 -9.67 22.25
CA PRO A 429 12.75 -9.61 23.70
C PRO A 429 13.88 -10.53 24.17
N ALA A 430 14.66 -10.08 25.16
CA ALA A 430 15.70 -10.89 25.78
C ALA A 430 15.07 -12.17 26.36
N ARG A 431 15.59 -13.35 25.99
CA ARG A 431 15.12 -14.62 26.56
C ARG A 431 15.38 -14.61 28.07
N SER A 432 14.33 -14.86 28.86
CA SER A 432 14.52 -15.21 30.27
C SER A 432 15.29 -16.53 30.33
N SER A 433 16.44 -16.52 30.99
CA SER A 433 17.30 -17.70 31.16
C SER A 433 16.53 -18.79 31.92
N ARG A 434 15.90 -19.71 31.19
CA ARG A 434 15.35 -20.94 31.75
C ARG A 434 16.48 -21.96 31.88
N MET A 435 17.29 -21.82 32.94
CA MET A 435 17.99 -22.98 33.50
C MET A 435 17.19 -23.48 34.71
N PRO A 436 16.48 -24.62 34.61
CA PRO A 436 15.91 -25.26 35.79
C PRO A 436 17.05 -25.78 36.67
N GLY A 437 17.25 -25.20 37.85
CA GLY A 437 18.08 -25.79 38.92
C GLY A 437 19.48 -25.22 39.16
N ALA A 438 19.93 -24.18 38.44
CA ALA A 438 21.20 -23.55 38.76
C ALA A 438 21.04 -22.52 39.90
N LYS A 439 21.45 -22.90 41.12
CA LYS A 439 21.65 -21.94 42.22
C LYS A 439 22.64 -20.86 41.75
N LEU A 440 22.29 -19.59 41.95
CA LEU A 440 23.18 -18.45 41.74
C LEU A 440 24.44 -18.61 42.58
N VAL A 441 25.55 -19.00 41.96
CA VAL A 441 26.89 -18.84 42.55
C VAL A 441 27.43 -17.51 42.06
N GLN A 442 27.60 -16.60 43.01
CA GLN A 442 28.16 -15.27 42.81
C GLN A 442 29.67 -15.40 42.56
N ALA A 443 30.07 -15.62 41.30
CA ALA A 443 31.46 -15.60 40.88
C ALA A 443 31.71 -14.36 40.00
N GLY A 444 32.46 -13.41 40.56
CA GLY A 444 32.78 -12.13 39.93
C GLY A 444 33.52 -12.31 38.61
N ARG A 445 32.85 -11.96 37.51
CA ARG A 445 33.49 -11.65 36.23
C ARG A 445 33.32 -10.16 35.95
N ARG A 446 34.44 -9.43 35.96
CA ARG A 446 34.54 -8.03 35.54
C ARG A 446 34.07 -7.92 34.08
N GLN A 447 32.90 -7.32 33.85
CA GLN A 447 32.51 -6.81 32.53
C GLN A 447 33.07 -5.39 32.34
N PRO A 448 33.45 -5.00 31.13
CA PRO A 448 33.81 -3.62 30.84
C PRO A 448 32.54 -2.75 30.95
N VAL A 449 32.64 -1.68 31.74
CA VAL A 449 31.58 -0.71 31.99
C VAL A 449 31.35 0.09 30.71
N SER A 450 30.29 -0.24 29.97
CA SER A 450 29.70 0.69 29.01
C SER A 450 28.84 1.69 29.80
N ARG A 451 29.32 2.93 29.92
CA ARG A 451 28.55 4.05 30.49
C ARG A 451 27.45 4.43 29.49
N ASN A 452 26.30 3.78 29.57
CA ASN A 452 24.99 4.27 29.13
C ASN A 452 23.87 3.34 29.65
N ALA A 453 23.94 2.98 30.93
CA ALA A 453 22.91 2.20 31.62
C ALA A 453 21.94 3.15 32.32
N MET A 454 20.98 3.71 31.56
CA MET A 454 19.77 4.33 32.10
C MET A 454 18.60 4.25 31.08
N SER A 455 18.41 3.09 30.45
CA SER A 455 17.12 2.66 29.89
C SER A 455 17.12 1.13 29.73
N GLY A 456 16.20 0.47 30.42
CA GLY A 456 16.15 -0.99 30.56
C GLY A 456 15.54 -1.71 29.34
N GLY A 457 16.18 -1.65 28.18
CA GLY A 457 15.81 -2.44 27.01
C GLY A 457 17.00 -2.66 26.08
N SER A 458 17.28 -3.92 25.71
CA SER A 458 18.37 -4.30 24.80
C SER A 458 18.09 -3.99 23.32
N GLY A 459 17.16 -3.07 23.04
CA GLY A 459 16.70 -2.70 21.70
C GLY A 459 17.33 -1.39 21.19
N PRO A 460 17.20 -1.09 19.88
CA PRO A 460 17.67 0.17 19.33
C PRO A 460 16.84 1.35 19.88
N ASP A 461 17.53 2.39 20.32
CA ASP A 461 16.97 3.62 20.89
C ASP A 461 16.47 4.57 19.77
N TYR A 462 15.40 4.16 19.07
CA TYR A 462 14.70 5.01 18.10
C TYR A 462 13.30 5.36 18.62
N ALA A 463 12.82 6.55 18.29
CA ALA A 463 11.42 6.92 18.49
C ALA A 463 10.54 6.38 17.35
N TYR A 464 11.02 6.49 16.11
CA TYR A 464 10.29 6.08 14.90
C TYR A 464 11.22 5.37 13.91
N VAL A 465 10.71 4.32 13.26
CA VAL A 465 11.41 3.61 12.20
C VAL A 465 10.48 3.42 11.00
N GLU A 466 10.89 3.95 9.85
CA GLU A 466 10.20 3.74 8.59
C GLU A 466 10.68 2.44 7.95
N VAL A 467 9.73 1.56 7.65
CA VAL A 467 9.97 0.19 7.19
C VAL A 467 9.25 -0.03 5.86
N MET A 468 10.01 -0.34 4.81
CA MET A 468 9.47 -0.67 3.49
C MET A 468 10.01 -1.99 2.99
N ALA A 469 9.11 -2.85 2.52
CA ALA A 469 9.40 -4.17 1.97
C ALA A 469 10.40 -4.15 0.80
N CYS A 470 10.21 -3.20 -0.13
CA CYS A 470 11.00 -3.10 -1.35
C CYS A 470 12.28 -2.28 -1.13
N PRO A 471 13.46 -2.75 -1.58
CA PRO A 471 14.66 -1.91 -1.67
C PRO A 471 14.40 -0.69 -2.55
N GLY A 472 14.88 0.48 -2.15
CA GLY A 472 14.62 1.74 -2.86
C GLY A 472 13.17 2.23 -2.77
N GLY A 473 12.29 1.58 -1.98
CA GLY A 473 10.95 2.09 -1.71
C GLY A 473 9.88 1.75 -2.75
N CYS A 474 8.78 2.51 -2.74
CA CYS A 474 7.59 2.21 -3.54
C CYS A 474 7.76 2.43 -5.05
N THR A 475 8.72 3.23 -5.50
CA THR A 475 9.06 3.38 -6.94
C THR A 475 9.64 2.10 -7.54
N ASN A 476 10.21 1.22 -6.71
CA ASN A 476 10.66 -0.13 -7.07
C ASN A 476 9.68 -1.23 -6.61
N GLY A 477 8.41 -0.87 -6.38
CA GLY A 477 7.39 -1.81 -5.94
C GLY A 477 7.15 -2.96 -6.92
N GLY A 478 6.70 -4.12 -6.43
CA GLY A 478 6.49 -5.31 -7.27
C GLY A 478 5.49 -5.13 -8.42
N GLY A 479 4.55 -4.18 -8.29
CA GLY A 479 3.54 -3.85 -9.30
C GLY A 479 3.99 -2.79 -10.32
N GLN A 480 5.20 -2.24 -10.19
CA GLN A 480 5.72 -1.23 -11.10
C GLN A 480 6.17 -1.81 -12.44
N MET A 481 6.27 -0.91 -13.43
CA MET A 481 6.85 -1.19 -14.73
C MET A 481 8.32 -1.62 -14.58
N ARG A 482 8.67 -2.73 -15.22
CA ARG A 482 10.07 -3.17 -15.40
C ARG A 482 10.62 -2.66 -16.72
N VAL A 483 11.92 -2.87 -16.91
CA VAL A 483 12.61 -2.51 -18.16
C VAL A 483 11.97 -3.21 -19.35
N GLU A 484 11.66 -4.51 -19.23
CA GLU A 484 10.95 -5.24 -20.27
C GLU A 484 9.56 -4.66 -20.56
N ASP A 485 8.74 -4.46 -19.54
CA ASP A 485 7.37 -3.92 -19.69
C ASP A 485 7.40 -2.53 -20.36
N ALA A 486 8.37 -1.70 -20.00
CA ALA A 486 8.51 -0.35 -20.55
C ALA A 486 8.93 -0.37 -22.03
N ARG A 487 9.81 -1.30 -22.43
CA ARG A 487 10.20 -1.47 -23.84
C ARG A 487 9.00 -1.89 -24.69
N GLU A 488 8.20 -2.83 -24.17
CA GLU A 488 6.98 -3.31 -24.82
C GLU A 488 5.95 -2.18 -24.94
N ALA A 489 5.66 -1.48 -23.86
CA ALA A 489 4.69 -0.38 -23.82
C ALA A 489 5.07 0.79 -24.75
N ALA A 490 6.37 1.10 -24.87
CA ALA A 490 6.87 2.16 -25.74
C ALA A 490 6.97 1.77 -27.23
N GLY A 491 6.59 0.54 -27.60
CA GLY A 491 6.69 0.06 -28.99
C GLY A 491 8.13 -0.10 -29.48
N GLN A 492 9.12 -0.19 -28.57
CA GLN A 492 10.51 -0.41 -28.93
C GLN A 492 10.75 -1.90 -29.19
N THR A 493 10.81 -2.29 -30.46
CA THR A 493 11.25 -3.64 -30.87
C THR A 493 12.57 -3.97 -30.17
N PRO A 494 12.75 -5.16 -29.53
CA PRO A 494 13.97 -5.47 -28.81
C PRO A 494 15.18 -5.36 -29.75
N VAL A 495 16.03 -4.34 -29.54
CA VAL A 495 17.30 -4.21 -30.27
C VAL A 495 18.23 -5.29 -29.73
N GLY A 496 18.25 -6.43 -30.42
CA GLY A 496 19.02 -7.62 -30.03
C GLY A 496 18.19 -8.90 -30.07
N THR A 497 17.52 -9.18 -31.18
CA THR A 497 17.03 -10.53 -31.47
C THR A 497 18.24 -11.45 -31.70
N LEU A 498 18.62 -12.19 -30.65
CA LEU A 498 19.22 -13.51 -30.85
C LEU A 498 18.15 -14.38 -31.54
N GLU A 499 18.58 -15.31 -32.41
CA GLU A 499 17.75 -16.06 -33.36
C GLU A 499 16.60 -16.91 -32.76
N ASP A 500 16.33 -16.84 -31.45
CA ASP A 500 15.35 -17.66 -30.72
C ASP A 500 14.18 -16.89 -30.07
N GLY A 501 13.96 -15.61 -30.40
CA GLY A 501 12.70 -14.91 -30.02
C GLY A 501 12.50 -14.63 -28.51
N VAL A 502 13.51 -14.85 -27.66
CA VAL A 502 13.45 -14.51 -26.22
C VAL A 502 14.12 -13.16 -25.99
N ALA A 503 13.37 -12.17 -25.49
CA ALA A 503 13.91 -10.88 -25.10
C ALA A 503 15.04 -11.06 -24.06
N SER A 504 16.20 -10.42 -24.29
CA SER A 504 17.34 -10.51 -23.37
C SER A 504 16.98 -9.90 -22.01
N LYS A 505 17.18 -10.65 -20.92
CA LYS A 505 16.96 -10.15 -19.56
C LYS A 505 17.78 -8.87 -19.32
N PRO A 506 17.18 -7.81 -18.75
CA PRO A 506 17.88 -6.55 -18.53
C PRO A 506 19.05 -6.76 -17.55
N SER A 507 20.17 -6.11 -17.86
CA SER A 507 21.34 -6.11 -17.00
C SER A 507 21.06 -5.38 -15.68
N PRO A 508 21.79 -5.69 -14.59
CA PRO A 508 21.67 -4.95 -13.33
C PRO A 508 21.98 -3.45 -13.46
N HIS A 509 22.72 -3.05 -14.49
CA HIS A 509 22.97 -1.63 -14.79
C HIS A 509 21.73 -0.97 -15.40
N GLU A 510 21.11 -1.62 -16.39
CA GLU A 510 19.86 -1.13 -16.99
C GLU A 510 18.72 -1.05 -15.98
N GLN A 511 18.59 -2.04 -15.10
CA GLN A 511 17.59 -2.02 -14.03
C GLN A 511 17.79 -0.83 -13.08
N ARG A 512 19.04 -0.53 -12.71
CA ARG A 512 19.37 0.64 -11.87
C ARG A 512 19.11 1.96 -12.60
N ALA A 513 19.48 2.05 -13.88
CA ALA A 513 19.21 3.23 -14.70
C ALA A 513 17.70 3.46 -14.92
N TRP A 514 16.93 2.38 -15.04
CA TRP A 514 15.47 2.44 -15.09
C TRP A 514 14.87 2.96 -13.79
N LEU A 515 15.27 2.39 -12.65
CA LEU A 515 14.80 2.86 -11.35
C LEU A 515 15.15 4.34 -11.13
N ALA A 516 16.36 4.76 -11.50
CA ALA A 516 16.76 6.16 -11.42
C ALA A 516 15.86 7.09 -12.25
N ARG A 517 15.41 6.66 -13.44
CA ARG A 517 14.44 7.41 -14.26
C ARG A 517 13.06 7.49 -13.61
N VAL A 518 12.60 6.41 -12.99
CA VAL A 518 11.32 6.41 -12.24
C VAL A 518 11.41 7.34 -11.02
N ASP A 519 12.52 7.30 -10.30
CA ASP A 519 12.78 8.18 -9.16
C ASP A 519 12.87 9.66 -9.60
N GLU A 520 13.56 9.95 -10.70
CA GLU A 520 13.62 11.29 -11.29
C GLU A 520 12.23 11.81 -11.66
N ALA A 521 11.41 10.98 -12.34
CA ALA A 521 10.03 11.33 -12.66
C ALA A 521 9.19 11.58 -11.39
N TYR A 522 9.39 10.78 -10.34
CA TYR A 522 8.72 10.95 -9.04
C TYR A 522 9.04 12.31 -8.40
N PHE A 523 10.31 12.73 -8.42
CA PHE A 523 10.73 14.00 -7.83
C PHE A 523 10.50 15.23 -8.76
N SER A 524 10.26 15.02 -10.06
CA SER A 524 10.01 16.12 -11.02
C SER A 524 8.74 16.94 -10.73
N MET A 525 7.85 16.45 -9.87
CA MET A 525 6.61 17.14 -9.50
C MET A 525 6.86 18.51 -8.83
N GLU A 526 8.05 18.74 -8.26
CA GLU A 526 8.42 20.02 -7.62
C GLU A 526 8.68 21.14 -8.64
N SER A 527 9.33 20.85 -9.78
CA SER A 527 9.77 21.89 -10.73
C SER A 527 8.62 22.55 -11.49
N ASP A 528 7.53 21.82 -11.72
CA ASP A 528 6.37 22.31 -12.51
C ASP A 528 5.48 23.30 -11.73
N THR A 529 5.73 23.48 -10.43
CA THR A 529 4.98 24.43 -9.59
C THR A 529 5.57 25.84 -9.60
N GLU A 530 6.83 26.01 -10.02
CA GLU A 530 7.47 27.34 -10.09
C GLU A 530 7.13 28.11 -11.37
N SER A 531 6.54 27.48 -12.40
CA SER A 531 6.40 28.07 -13.74
C SER A 531 5.02 28.65 -14.10
N ASP A 532 3.99 28.51 -13.25
CA ASP A 532 2.58 28.78 -13.66
C ASP A 532 1.81 29.82 -12.83
N SER A 533 2.47 30.66 -12.01
CA SER A 533 1.82 31.83 -11.39
C SER A 533 2.77 33.01 -11.15
N THR A 534 2.40 34.19 -11.64
CA THR A 534 3.06 35.49 -11.37
C THR A 534 2.76 36.07 -9.98
N ASP A 535 2.14 35.28 -9.10
CA ASP A 535 1.97 35.59 -7.67
C ASP A 535 2.77 34.55 -6.89
N GLU A 536 3.82 34.99 -6.17
CA GLU A 536 4.54 34.19 -5.17
C GLU A 536 3.53 33.67 -4.13
N PRO A 537 3.14 32.39 -4.12
CA PRO A 537 2.27 31.89 -3.08
C PRO A 537 3.11 31.81 -1.80
N HIS A 538 2.70 32.54 -0.74
CA HIS A 538 3.30 32.41 0.59
C HIS A 538 3.47 30.91 0.93
N LYS A 539 4.73 30.42 0.92
CA LYS A 539 5.06 29.03 1.27
C LYS A 539 4.66 28.82 2.73
N LEU A 540 3.56 28.10 2.97
CA LEU A 540 3.06 27.79 4.31
C LEU A 540 4.16 27.09 5.12
N SER A 541 4.34 27.52 6.36
CA SER A 541 5.20 26.84 7.31
C SER A 541 4.70 25.42 7.60
N MET A 542 5.57 24.53 8.07
CA MET A 542 5.18 23.16 8.46
C MET A 542 4.02 23.15 9.45
N SER A 543 4.02 24.06 10.43
CA SER A 543 2.95 24.14 11.42
C SER A 543 1.60 24.54 10.81
N GLU A 544 1.59 25.40 9.79
CA GLU A 544 0.37 25.81 9.10
C GLU A 544 -0.16 24.69 8.19
N LYS A 545 0.74 23.95 7.53
CA LYS A 545 0.38 22.74 6.77
C LYS A 545 -0.27 21.70 7.69
N ASP A 546 0.36 21.38 8.81
CA ASP A 546 -0.15 20.41 9.79
C ASP A 546 -1.51 20.84 10.36
N ALA A 547 -1.64 22.11 10.77
CA ALA A 547 -2.89 22.64 11.32
C ALA A 547 -4.07 22.55 10.33
N ARG A 548 -3.79 22.76 9.05
CA ARG A 548 -4.81 22.64 8.00
C ARG A 548 -5.26 21.20 7.79
N VAL A 549 -4.34 20.24 7.85
CA VAL A 549 -4.67 18.82 7.80
C VAL A 549 -5.50 18.42 9.01
N HIS A 550 -5.12 18.87 10.21
CA HIS A 550 -5.93 18.65 11.42
C HIS A 550 -7.34 19.22 11.32
N GLU A 551 -7.50 20.41 10.74
CA GLU A 551 -8.81 21.00 10.48
C GLU A 551 -9.66 20.13 9.56
N ALA A 552 -9.08 19.65 8.45
CA ALA A 552 -9.77 18.77 7.51
C ALA A 552 -10.19 17.44 8.16
N LEU A 553 -9.31 16.83 8.96
CA LEU A 553 -9.60 15.60 9.70
C LEU A 553 -10.69 15.80 10.74
N ARG A 554 -10.68 16.94 11.46
CA ARG A 554 -11.75 17.29 12.40
C ARG A 554 -13.08 17.49 11.67
N CYS A 555 -13.07 18.25 10.57
CA CYS A 555 -14.25 18.46 9.73
C CYS A 555 -14.82 17.12 9.23
N TRP A 556 -13.97 16.17 8.83
CA TRP A 556 -14.42 14.83 8.42
C TRP A 556 -15.02 14.04 9.57
N SER A 557 -14.35 14.00 10.73
CA SER A 557 -14.84 13.34 11.96
C SER A 557 -16.20 13.91 12.40
N ASP A 558 -16.32 15.23 12.45
CA ASP A 558 -17.55 15.94 12.84
C ASP A 558 -18.66 15.71 11.81
N TYR A 559 -18.33 15.80 10.52
CA TYR A 559 -19.28 15.53 9.44
C TYR A 559 -19.82 14.10 9.54
N MET A 560 -18.98 13.11 9.86
CA MET A 560 -19.42 11.72 10.03
C MET A 560 -20.14 11.48 11.35
N GLY A 561 -19.88 12.28 12.39
CA GLY A 561 -20.34 12.02 13.75
C GLY A 561 -19.68 10.76 14.35
N THR A 562 -18.47 10.44 13.89
CA THR A 562 -17.71 9.23 14.26
C THR A 562 -16.33 9.66 14.75
N PRO A 563 -15.83 9.12 15.89
CA PRO A 563 -14.51 9.48 16.38
C PRO A 563 -13.43 9.27 15.32
N LEU A 564 -12.52 10.24 15.19
CA LEU A 564 -11.42 10.17 14.22
C LEU A 564 -10.63 8.85 14.31
N SER A 565 -10.42 8.33 15.51
CA SER A 565 -9.73 7.05 15.74
C SER A 565 -10.38 5.87 15.00
N LYS A 566 -11.70 5.83 14.86
CA LYS A 566 -12.40 4.80 14.07
C LYS A 566 -12.25 4.98 12.56
N LEU A 567 -12.03 6.22 12.12
CA LEU A 567 -11.83 6.54 10.70
C LEU A 567 -10.41 6.22 10.27
N VAL A 568 -9.40 6.58 11.08
CA VAL A 568 -7.99 6.61 10.68
C VAL A 568 -7.17 5.43 11.17
N TYR A 569 -7.60 4.69 12.19
CA TYR A 569 -6.86 3.55 12.71
C TYR A 569 -7.33 2.21 12.15
N THR A 570 -6.40 1.26 12.16
CA THR A 570 -6.59 -0.15 11.82
C THR A 570 -6.04 -1.03 12.97
N THR A 571 -6.12 -2.34 12.79
CA THR A 571 -5.67 -3.34 13.75
C THR A 571 -4.77 -4.36 13.07
N TYR A 572 -4.03 -5.11 13.88
CA TYR A 572 -3.16 -6.18 13.40
C TYR A 572 -3.47 -7.44 14.20
N ARG A 573 -3.24 -8.59 13.57
CA ARG A 573 -3.48 -9.89 14.19
C ARG A 573 -2.27 -10.79 14.06
N LYS A 574 -2.06 -11.60 15.09
CA LYS A 574 -1.13 -12.72 15.00
C LYS A 574 -1.77 -13.78 14.10
N VAL A 575 -1.11 -14.13 13.01
CA VAL A 575 -1.53 -15.24 12.16
C VAL A 575 -0.95 -16.53 12.73
N GLU A 576 -1.81 -17.46 13.12
CA GLU A 576 -1.39 -18.81 13.50
C GLU A 576 -1.47 -19.71 12.27
N SER A 577 -0.33 -20.24 11.83
CA SER A 577 -0.30 -21.15 10.68
C SER A 577 -0.75 -22.55 11.10
N ASP A 578 -1.74 -23.08 10.38
CA ASP A 578 -2.15 -24.49 10.48
C ASP A 578 -1.38 -25.41 9.50
N VAL A 579 -0.43 -24.86 8.73
CA VAL A 579 0.35 -25.60 7.75
C VAL A 579 1.27 -26.60 8.48
N GLY A 580 1.00 -27.89 8.30
CA GLY A 580 1.73 -29.00 8.95
C GLY A 580 0.99 -29.66 10.12
N LYS A 581 -0.24 -29.27 10.43
CA LYS A 581 -1.14 -30.07 11.28
C LYS A 581 -1.81 -31.12 10.39
N ASP A 582 -1.80 -32.39 10.81
CA ASP A 582 -2.43 -33.50 10.08
C ASP A 582 -3.92 -33.19 9.83
N GLN A 583 -4.25 -32.77 8.60
CA GLN A 583 -5.63 -32.59 8.18
C GLN A 583 -5.97 -33.61 7.09
N THR A 584 -6.80 -34.56 7.47
CA THR A 584 -7.43 -35.58 6.63
C THR A 584 -8.64 -34.98 5.90
N SER A 585 -8.49 -34.54 4.64
CA SER A 585 -9.57 -34.63 3.63
C SER A 585 -9.15 -34.06 2.27
N ALA A 586 -9.38 -34.83 1.21
CA ALA A 586 -9.23 -34.42 -0.18
C ALA A 586 -10.34 -33.42 -0.57
N ASN A 587 -10.04 -32.12 -0.58
CA ASN A 587 -10.63 -31.07 -1.46
C ASN A 587 -10.00 -29.70 -1.19
N ASP A 588 -8.67 -29.61 -1.26
CA ASP A 588 -7.94 -28.39 -0.89
C ASP A 588 -8.22 -27.21 -1.82
N THR A 589 -8.41 -27.44 -3.12
CA THR A 589 -8.60 -26.36 -4.11
C THR A 589 -9.91 -25.62 -3.91
N THR A 590 -11.02 -26.33 -3.66
CA THR A 590 -12.33 -25.71 -3.43
C THR A 590 -12.35 -24.90 -2.13
N LYS A 591 -11.71 -25.42 -1.07
CA LYS A 591 -11.56 -24.70 0.20
C LYS A 591 -10.72 -23.43 0.05
N VAL A 592 -9.62 -23.49 -0.72
CA VAL A 592 -8.76 -22.34 -1.00
C VAL A 592 -9.51 -21.25 -1.75
N VAL A 593 -10.31 -21.62 -2.75
CA VAL A 593 -11.16 -20.67 -3.49
C VAL A 593 -12.28 -20.11 -2.61
N GLU A 594 -12.92 -20.92 -1.78
CA GLU A 594 -13.96 -20.45 -0.86
C GLU A 594 -13.41 -19.49 0.20
N LEU A 595 -12.22 -19.78 0.74
CA LEU A 595 -11.52 -18.89 1.67
C LEU A 595 -11.15 -17.57 0.98
N ALA A 596 -10.57 -17.62 -0.23
CA ALA A 596 -10.28 -16.44 -1.03
C ALA A 596 -11.55 -15.65 -1.43
N GLY A 597 -12.71 -16.29 -1.53
CA GLY A 597 -13.98 -15.64 -1.80
C GLY A 597 -14.56 -14.86 -0.61
N LYS A 598 -14.12 -15.15 0.62
CA LYS A 598 -14.59 -14.44 1.82
C LYS A 598 -13.82 -13.12 2.00
N ILE A 599 -14.46 -12.14 2.64
CA ILE A 599 -13.76 -10.95 3.14
C ILE A 599 -12.65 -11.46 4.08
N GLY A 600 -11.44 -10.90 3.98
CA GLY A 600 -10.25 -11.42 4.66
C GLY A 600 -9.53 -12.52 3.91
N GLY A 601 -10.20 -13.30 3.04
CA GLY A 601 -9.51 -14.33 2.28
C GLY A 601 -8.98 -15.52 3.11
N GLY A 602 -9.50 -15.70 4.33
CA GLY A 602 -8.91 -16.58 5.35
C GLY A 602 -7.75 -15.96 6.14
N TRP A 603 -7.42 -14.69 5.92
CA TRP A 603 -6.63 -13.91 6.86
C TRP A 603 -7.43 -13.59 8.09
#